data_AF-A0A7Y2THX0-F1
#
_entry.id   AF-A0A7Y2THX0-F1
#
_cell.length_a   1.000
_cell.length_b   1.000
_cell.length_c   1.000
_cell.angle_alpha   90.00
_cell.angle_beta   90.00
_cell.angle_gamma   90.00
#
_symmetry.space_group_name_H-M   'P 1'
#
loop_
_entity.id
_entity.type
_entity.pdbx_description
1 polymer ?
#
loop_
_entity_poly.entity_id
_entity_poly.type
_entity_poly.pdbx_seq_one_letter_code
_entity_poly.pdbx_strand_id
1 'polypeptide(L)'
;MGLFDSFKKKVKETSEEINPLHKILTDANLGIENLQVVNANGTVTVTGSAQEGEAIEKVNELLAANGVLSVTNNLGVADLSHLGVKYRVATNSSNLNCRKGPSTDNEIVGKFPKDAIVQLVKKHNATWHMVRNDEIEGFCHTDYLEQVQNT
;
A
#
# COMPACT_ATOMS: atom_id res chain seq x y z
N MET A 1 55.90 -4.79 27.28
CA MET A 1 55.46 -3.66 26.43
C MET A 1 54.70 -4.26 25.26
N GLY A 2 53.36 -4.14 25.27
CA GLY A 2 52.51 -4.63 24.19
C GLY A 2 52.55 -3.70 22.97
N LEU A 3 51.82 -4.05 21.91
CA LEU A 3 50.85 -3.18 21.22
C LEU A 3 50.36 -3.78 19.89
N PHE A 4 49.84 -5.02 19.88
CA PHE A 4 49.14 -5.55 18.68
C PHE A 4 47.88 -6.30 19.08
N ASP A 5 46.99 -5.61 19.80
CA ASP A 5 45.60 -6.01 19.94
C ASP A 5 44.74 -4.95 19.27
N SER A 6 44.49 -5.13 17.97
CA SER A 6 43.49 -4.36 17.21
C SER A 6 42.73 -5.24 16.23
N PHE A 7 42.59 -6.52 16.59
CA PHE A 7 41.64 -7.40 15.94
C PHE A 7 40.24 -7.11 16.48
N LYS A 8 39.32 -6.85 15.55
CA LYS A 8 37.89 -6.61 15.75
C LYS A 8 37.58 -5.36 16.58
N LYS A 9 37.65 -4.22 15.89
CA LYS A 9 36.64 -3.16 16.08
C LYS A 9 35.27 -3.84 16.00
N LYS A 10 34.69 -4.16 17.17
CA LYS A 10 33.28 -4.49 17.33
C LYS A 10 32.52 -3.49 16.47
N VAL A 11 31.87 -3.97 15.42
CA VAL A 11 30.73 -3.27 14.84
C VAL A 11 29.80 -3.15 16.04
N LYS A 12 29.80 -1.96 16.63
CA LYS A 12 28.82 -1.54 17.61
C LYS A 12 27.56 -1.41 16.76
N GLU A 13 26.90 -2.53 16.52
CA GLU A 13 25.47 -2.55 16.31
C GLU A 13 24.92 -1.89 17.57
N THR A 14 24.83 -0.56 17.51
CA THR A 14 23.89 0.16 18.33
C THR A 14 22.55 -0.41 17.90
N SER A 15 22.13 -1.45 18.61
CA SER A 15 20.74 -1.81 18.72
C SER A 15 20.03 -0.58 19.26
N GLU A 16 19.71 0.36 18.38
CA GLU A 16 18.39 0.97 18.46
C GLU A 16 17.48 -0.23 18.67
N GLU A 17 16.82 -0.31 19.82
CA GLU A 17 15.74 -1.26 20.00
C GLU A 17 14.84 -1.07 18.79
N ILE A 18 14.99 -1.93 17.78
CA ILE A 18 14.08 -1.95 16.65
C ILE A 18 12.78 -2.22 17.36
N ASN A 19 11.94 -1.17 17.45
CA ASN A 19 10.67 -1.21 18.14
C ASN A 19 10.05 -2.56 17.80
N PRO A 20 9.73 -3.43 18.78
CA PRO A 20 9.32 -4.81 18.49
C PRO A 20 8.18 -4.84 17.46
N LEU A 21 7.35 -3.80 17.44
CA LEU A 21 6.31 -3.56 16.45
C LEU A 21 6.84 -3.31 15.03
N HIS A 22 7.93 -2.55 14.86
CA HIS A 22 8.59 -2.36 13.56
C HIS A 22 9.10 -3.69 12.99
N LYS A 23 9.72 -4.52 13.83
CA LYS A 23 10.18 -5.85 13.42
C LYS A 23 9.01 -6.73 12.98
N ILE A 24 7.94 -6.80 13.78
CA ILE A 24 6.74 -7.60 13.46
C ILE A 24 6.12 -7.18 12.12
N LEU A 25 5.98 -5.88 11.87
CA LEU A 25 5.40 -5.38 10.62
C LEU A 25 6.33 -5.62 9.41
N THR A 26 7.64 -5.58 9.60
CA THR A 26 8.62 -5.90 8.56
C THR A 26 8.62 -7.40 8.26
N ASP A 27 8.60 -8.25 9.28
CA ASP A 27 8.56 -9.72 9.17
C ASP A 27 7.25 -10.20 8.49
N ALA A 28 6.16 -9.43 8.61
CA ALA A 28 4.91 -9.71 7.93
C ALA A 28 4.96 -9.50 6.40
N ASN A 29 6.04 -8.94 5.85
CA ASN A 29 6.29 -8.75 4.42
C ASN A 29 5.10 -8.13 3.66
N LEU A 30 4.53 -7.07 4.21
CA LEU A 30 3.30 -6.45 3.71
C LEU A 30 3.50 -5.52 2.49
N GLY A 31 4.70 -5.50 1.89
CA GLY A 31 4.99 -4.62 0.75
C GLY A 31 4.90 -3.13 1.08
N ILE A 32 5.34 -2.75 2.30
CA ILE A 32 5.36 -1.36 2.76
C ILE A 32 6.77 -0.80 2.61
N GLU A 33 6.90 0.26 1.83
CA GLU A 33 8.13 1.01 1.63
C GLU A 33 8.24 2.13 2.66
N ASN A 34 9.46 2.43 3.09
CA ASN A 34 9.77 3.48 4.07
C ASN A 34 8.96 3.38 5.38
N LEU A 35 8.71 2.15 5.85
CA LEU A 35 7.97 1.88 7.08
C LEU A 35 8.69 2.48 8.30
N GLN A 36 7.99 3.36 9.03
CA GLN A 36 8.43 3.87 10.32
C GLN A 36 7.36 3.63 11.36
N VAL A 37 7.78 3.22 12.56
CA VAL A 37 6.89 2.97 13.70
C VAL A 37 7.41 3.72 14.90
N VAL A 38 6.69 4.74 15.33
CA VAL A 38 7.04 5.60 16.45
C VAL A 38 6.03 5.40 17.58
N ASN A 39 6.50 5.06 18.77
CA ASN A 39 5.66 5.09 19.97
C ASN A 39 5.88 6.43 20.67
N ALA A 40 4.84 7.24 20.76
CA ALA A 40 4.86 8.50 21.49
C ALA A 40 3.67 8.53 22.45
N ASN A 41 3.96 8.65 23.75
CA ASN A 41 2.95 8.82 24.80
C ASN A 41 1.83 7.75 24.80
N GLY A 42 2.17 6.50 24.49
CA GLY A 42 1.21 5.38 24.46
C GLY A 42 0.37 5.27 23.19
N THR A 43 0.62 6.12 22.18
CA THR A 43 0.06 5.98 20.83
C THR A 43 1.14 5.55 19.86
N VAL A 44 0.87 4.51 19.08
CA VAL A 44 1.77 4.01 18.04
C VAL A 44 1.40 4.69 16.72
N THR A 45 2.31 5.50 16.20
CA THR A 45 2.18 6.11 14.89
C THR A 45 2.92 5.26 13.87
N VAL A 46 2.24 4.85 12.80
CA VAL A 46 2.84 4.15 11.67
C VAL A 46 2.79 5.02 10.42
N THR A 47 3.91 5.14 9.72
CA THR A 47 4.04 5.87 8.46
C THR A 47 4.75 5.00 7.42
N GLY A 48 4.55 5.32 6.15
CA GLY A 48 5.10 4.54 5.03
C GLY A 48 4.16 4.52 3.82
N SER A 49 4.58 3.82 2.78
CA SER A 49 3.80 3.67 1.56
C SER A 49 3.57 2.19 1.26
N ALA A 50 2.33 1.75 1.32
CA ALA A 50 1.94 0.37 1.04
C ALA A 50 1.67 0.18 -0.46
N GLN A 51 2.20 -0.90 -1.05
CA GLN A 51 1.90 -1.25 -2.44
C GLN A 51 0.42 -1.57 -2.65
N GLU A 52 -0.26 -2.10 -1.62
CA GLU A 52 -1.68 -2.46 -1.65
C GLU A 52 -2.36 -1.97 -0.39
N GLY A 53 -3.57 -1.40 -0.48
CA GLY A 53 -4.23 -0.87 0.72
C GLY A 53 -4.67 -1.95 1.72
N GLU A 54 -4.78 -3.22 1.32
CA GLU A 54 -4.97 -4.34 2.25
C GLU A 54 -3.82 -4.47 3.26
N ALA A 55 -2.60 -4.08 2.87
CA ALA A 55 -1.47 -4.06 3.80
C ALA A 55 -1.70 -3.08 4.94
N ILE A 56 -2.40 -1.97 4.69
CA ILE A 56 -2.73 -0.96 5.71
C ILE A 56 -3.71 -1.54 6.73
N GLU A 57 -4.70 -2.31 6.27
CA GLU A 57 -5.65 -3.01 7.14
C GLU A 57 -4.92 -4.07 7.99
N LYS A 58 -4.06 -4.89 7.36
CA LYS A 58 -3.24 -5.90 8.04
C LYS A 58 -2.30 -5.29 9.09
N VAL A 59 -1.75 -4.09 8.86
CA VAL A 59 -0.95 -3.38 9.86
C VAL A 59 -1.78 -3.11 11.12
N ASN A 60 -3.00 -2.58 10.96
CA ASN A 60 -3.87 -2.29 12.11
C ASN A 60 -4.21 -3.57 12.88
N GLU A 61 -4.53 -4.65 12.17
CA GLU A 61 -4.80 -5.96 12.77
C GLU A 61 -3.60 -6.51 13.54
N LEU A 62 -2.40 -6.47 12.96
CA LEU A 62 -1.17 -6.94 13.60
C LEU A 62 -0.85 -6.12 14.85
N LEU A 63 -1.01 -4.81 14.81
CA LEU A 63 -0.77 -3.96 15.97
C LEU A 63 -1.79 -4.25 17.09
N ALA A 64 -3.07 -4.38 16.75
CA ALA A 64 -4.11 -4.73 17.71
C ALA A 64 -3.87 -6.12 18.33
N ALA A 65 -3.47 -7.11 17.52
CA ALA A 65 -3.12 -8.46 17.99
C ALA A 65 -1.91 -8.47 18.95
N ASN A 66 -1.02 -7.49 18.83
CA ASN A 66 0.13 -7.28 19.71
C ASN A 66 -0.18 -6.35 20.90
N GLY A 67 -1.46 -6.12 21.20
CA GLY A 67 -1.89 -5.38 22.39
C GLY A 67 -1.77 -3.86 22.27
N VAL A 68 -1.58 -3.32 21.06
CA VAL A 68 -1.57 -1.87 20.83
C VAL A 68 -3.00 -1.36 20.82
N LEU A 69 -3.35 -0.52 21.79
CA LEU A 69 -4.71 0.00 21.97
C LEU A 69 -4.98 1.28 21.14
N SER A 70 -3.95 2.08 20.91
CA SER A 70 -4.05 3.35 20.19
C SER A 70 -3.06 3.38 19.03
N VAL A 71 -3.59 3.38 17.81
CA VAL A 71 -2.83 3.39 16.56
C VAL A 71 -3.23 4.61 15.74
N THR A 72 -2.23 5.40 15.35
CA THR A 72 -2.38 6.44 14.33
C THR A 72 -1.74 5.93 13.05
N ASN A 73 -2.57 5.52 12.10
CA ASN A 73 -2.10 5.01 10.82
C ASN A 73 -2.06 6.13 9.76
N ASN A 74 -0.85 6.52 9.37
CA ASN A 74 -0.59 7.50 8.32
C ASN A 74 0.03 6.83 7.09
N LEU A 75 -0.26 5.54 6.85
CA LEU A 75 0.16 4.85 5.66
C LEU A 75 -0.64 5.33 4.45
N GLY A 76 0.06 5.60 3.36
CA GLY A 76 -0.55 5.88 2.06
C GLY A 76 -0.46 4.67 1.14
N VAL A 77 -1.43 4.49 0.25
CA VAL A 77 -1.28 3.55 -0.87
C VAL A 77 -0.37 4.17 -1.92
N ALA A 78 0.70 3.44 -2.28
CA ALA A 78 1.70 3.84 -3.24
C ALA A 78 1.11 4.10 -4.63
N ASP A 79 1.73 5.02 -5.35
CA ASP A 79 1.44 5.22 -6.78
C ASP A 79 2.19 4.18 -7.61
N LEU A 80 1.42 3.30 -8.24
CA LEU A 80 1.90 2.19 -9.05
C LEU A 80 1.92 2.51 -10.55
N SER A 81 1.61 3.75 -10.95
CA SER A 81 1.57 4.14 -12.37
C SER A 81 2.90 3.89 -13.07
N HIS A 82 4.01 4.02 -12.34
CA HIS A 82 5.35 3.78 -12.85
C HIS A 82 5.60 2.32 -13.27
N LEU A 83 4.82 1.36 -12.76
CA LEU A 83 4.90 -0.06 -13.15
C LEU A 83 4.30 -0.34 -14.53
N GLY A 84 3.59 0.62 -15.12
CA GLY A 84 2.99 0.46 -16.45
C GLY A 84 1.91 -0.61 -16.52
N VAL A 85 1.35 -1.04 -15.39
CA VAL A 85 0.27 -2.05 -15.34
C VAL A 85 -0.99 -1.47 -15.99
N LYS A 86 -1.56 -2.23 -16.92
CA LYS A 86 -2.77 -1.87 -17.65
C LYS A 86 -3.88 -2.88 -17.38
N TYR A 87 -5.11 -2.38 -17.36
CA TYR A 87 -6.33 -3.17 -17.29
C TYR A 87 -7.19 -2.92 -18.51
N ARG A 88 -7.88 -3.95 -18.97
CA ARG A 88 -8.98 -3.87 -19.93
C ARG A 88 -10.30 -3.86 -19.17
N VAL A 89 -11.21 -2.98 -19.57
CA VAL A 89 -12.57 -2.93 -18.99
C VAL A 89 -13.39 -4.10 -19.50
N ALA A 90 -13.64 -5.07 -18.63
CA ALA A 90 -14.30 -6.34 -18.93
C ALA A 90 -15.77 -6.33 -18.48
N THR A 91 -16.58 -5.45 -19.05
CA THR A 91 -18.04 -5.45 -18.84
C THR A 91 -18.75 -6.27 -19.92
N ASN A 92 -20.00 -6.67 -19.66
CA ASN A 92 -20.81 -7.41 -20.64
C ASN A 92 -21.30 -6.50 -21.78
N SER A 93 -21.92 -5.36 -21.45
CA SER A 93 -22.48 -4.42 -22.44
C SER A 93 -22.53 -2.96 -21.99
N SER A 94 -22.27 -2.68 -20.71
CA SER A 94 -22.35 -1.34 -20.14
C SER A 94 -20.98 -0.69 -19.97
N ASN A 95 -20.93 0.63 -19.87
CA ASN A 95 -19.72 1.33 -19.46
C ASN A 95 -19.44 1.10 -17.96
N LEU A 96 -18.17 1.04 -17.59
CA LEU A 96 -17.72 0.97 -16.21
C LEU A 96 -17.72 2.37 -15.60
N ASN A 97 -18.40 2.53 -14.47
CA ASN A 97 -18.39 3.81 -13.75
C ASN A 97 -17.07 4.00 -13.00
N CYS A 98 -16.47 5.18 -13.18
CA CYS A 98 -15.31 5.65 -12.44
C CYS A 98 -15.79 6.66 -11.39
N ARG A 99 -15.38 6.48 -10.14
CA ARG A 99 -15.93 7.22 -8.99
C ARG A 99 -14.86 8.01 -8.26
N LYS A 100 -15.27 9.06 -7.55
CA LYS A 100 -14.39 9.92 -6.75
C LYS A 100 -13.74 9.19 -5.56
N GLY A 101 -14.33 8.10 -5.09
CA GLY A 101 -13.82 7.30 -4.00
C GLY A 101 -14.26 5.83 -4.08
N PRO A 102 -13.69 4.96 -3.24
CA PRO A 102 -13.87 3.50 -3.26
C PRO A 102 -15.21 3.06 -2.62
N SER A 103 -16.33 3.60 -3.12
CA SER A 103 -17.68 3.22 -2.70
C SER A 103 -18.69 3.49 -3.82
N THR A 104 -19.75 2.69 -3.86
CA THR A 104 -20.87 2.85 -4.80
C THR A 104 -21.68 4.12 -4.57
N ASP A 105 -21.57 4.74 -3.41
CA ASP A 105 -22.29 5.97 -3.06
C ASP A 105 -21.50 7.23 -3.46
N ASN A 106 -20.21 7.07 -3.78
CA ASN A 106 -19.38 8.18 -4.23
C ASN A 106 -19.79 8.63 -5.64
N GLU A 107 -19.70 9.94 -5.88
CA GLU A 107 -19.97 10.57 -7.17
C GLU A 107 -19.21 9.89 -8.32
N ILE A 108 -19.89 9.75 -9.46
CA ILE A 108 -19.30 9.26 -10.71
C ILE A 108 -18.56 10.42 -11.37
N VAL A 109 -17.24 10.31 -11.51
CA VAL A 109 -16.38 11.31 -12.16
C VAL A 109 -16.17 11.02 -13.64
N GLY A 110 -16.49 9.82 -14.10
CA GLY A 110 -16.38 9.44 -15.50
C GLY A 110 -16.86 8.01 -15.76
N LYS A 111 -16.81 7.59 -17.02
CA LYS A 111 -17.15 6.23 -17.43
C LYS A 111 -16.18 5.73 -18.48
N PHE A 112 -15.75 4.48 -18.34
CA PHE A 112 -14.92 3.81 -19.34
C PHE A 112 -15.78 2.87 -20.19
N PRO A 113 -15.70 2.92 -21.52
CA PRO A 113 -16.41 1.97 -22.37
C PRO A 113 -15.84 0.56 -22.21
N LYS A 114 -16.64 -0.43 -22.61
CA LYS A 114 -16.19 -1.82 -22.71
C LYS A 114 -14.91 -1.90 -23.56
N ASP A 115 -13.98 -2.75 -23.13
CA ASP A 115 -12.69 -3.02 -23.75
C ASP A 115 -11.72 -1.83 -23.78
N ALA A 116 -12.06 -0.71 -23.12
CA ALA A 116 -11.13 0.38 -22.90
C ALA A 116 -9.91 -0.09 -22.11
N ILE A 117 -8.75 0.46 -22.44
CA ILE A 117 -7.51 0.23 -21.71
C ILE A 117 -7.28 1.38 -20.74
N VAL A 118 -7.10 1.04 -19.47
CA VAL A 118 -6.81 1.99 -18.39
C VAL A 118 -5.52 1.59 -17.68
N GLN A 119 -4.78 2.59 -17.19
CA GLN A 119 -3.57 2.37 -16.41
C GLN A 119 -3.93 2.26 -14.92
N LEU A 120 -3.30 1.33 -14.22
CA LEU A 120 -3.37 1.25 -12.76
C LEU A 120 -2.61 2.43 -12.14
N VAL A 121 -3.27 3.14 -11.23
CA VAL A 121 -2.64 4.18 -10.40
C VAL A 121 -2.43 3.66 -8.98
N LYS A 122 -3.47 3.10 -8.34
CA LYS A 122 -3.38 2.57 -6.96
C LYS A 122 -4.22 1.32 -6.78
N LYS A 123 -3.67 0.32 -6.09
CA LYS A 123 -4.42 -0.84 -5.58
C LYS A 123 -5.01 -0.50 -4.21
N HIS A 124 -6.22 0.07 -4.20
CA HIS A 124 -6.81 0.55 -2.95
C HIS A 124 -7.23 -0.61 -2.04
N ASN A 125 -7.95 -1.61 -2.56
CA ASN A 125 -8.23 -2.86 -1.86
C ASN A 125 -8.66 -3.93 -2.89
N ALA A 126 -9.10 -5.10 -2.42
CA ALA A 126 -9.60 -6.19 -3.25
C ALA A 126 -10.73 -5.79 -4.22
N THR A 127 -11.56 -4.79 -3.88
CA THR A 127 -12.79 -4.43 -4.61
C THR A 127 -12.66 -3.16 -5.44
N TRP A 128 -11.73 -2.27 -5.09
CA TRP A 128 -11.56 -0.98 -5.75
C TRP A 128 -10.10 -0.74 -6.12
N HIS A 129 -9.90 -0.30 -7.36
CA HIS A 129 -8.63 0.21 -7.84
C HIS A 129 -8.80 1.60 -8.40
N MET A 130 -7.82 2.46 -8.15
CA MET A 130 -7.74 3.75 -8.80
C MET A 130 -7.04 3.55 -10.14
N VAL A 131 -7.73 3.92 -11.22
CA VAL A 131 -7.26 3.77 -12.59
C VAL A 131 -7.38 5.10 -13.33
N ARG A 132 -6.65 5.23 -14.43
CA ARG A 132 -6.72 6.41 -15.29
C ARG A 132 -6.61 6.10 -16.77
N ASN A 133 -7.16 7.00 -17.60
CA ASN A 133 -6.76 7.19 -18.99
C ASN A 133 -6.35 8.67 -19.19
N ASP A 134 -6.26 9.13 -20.44
CA ASP A 134 -5.85 10.51 -20.75
C ASP A 134 -6.87 11.58 -20.30
N GLU A 135 -8.11 11.19 -19.99
CA GLU A 135 -9.22 12.12 -19.69
C GLU A 135 -9.78 11.99 -18.26
N ILE A 136 -9.78 10.78 -17.70
CA ILE A 136 -10.50 10.39 -16.50
C ILE A 136 -9.55 9.64 -15.57
N GLU A 137 -9.54 10.03 -14.30
CA GLU A 137 -8.87 9.33 -13.22
C GLU A 137 -9.84 9.13 -12.05
N GLY A 138 -9.89 7.93 -11.48
CA GLY A 138 -10.72 7.64 -10.31
C GLY A 138 -10.85 6.15 -9.99
N PHE A 139 -11.75 5.83 -9.08
CA PHE A 139 -11.93 4.49 -8.53
C PHE A 139 -12.92 3.66 -9.35
N CYS A 140 -12.48 2.48 -9.77
CA CYS A 140 -13.29 1.49 -10.48
C CYS A 140 -13.31 0.17 -9.71
N HIS A 141 -14.43 -0.55 -9.84
CA HIS A 141 -14.58 -1.86 -9.21
C HIS A 141 -13.74 -2.91 -9.94
N THR A 142 -13.01 -3.73 -9.19
CA THR A 142 -12.02 -4.70 -9.70
C THR A 142 -12.66 -5.82 -10.51
N ASP A 143 -13.89 -6.24 -10.18
CA ASP A 143 -14.65 -7.25 -10.95
C ASP A 143 -14.77 -6.94 -12.46
N TYR A 144 -14.63 -5.67 -12.86
CA TYR A 144 -14.73 -5.24 -14.27
C TYR A 144 -13.37 -4.86 -14.87
N LEU A 145 -12.27 -5.19 -14.20
CA LEU A 145 -10.91 -4.90 -14.63
C LEU A 145 -10.14 -6.20 -14.84
N GLU A 146 -9.79 -6.46 -16.10
CA GLU A 146 -8.96 -7.62 -16.45
C GLU A 146 -7.54 -7.15 -16.76
N GLN A 147 -6.55 -7.65 -16.02
CA GLN A 147 -5.17 -7.22 -16.21
C GLN A 147 -4.68 -7.62 -17.60
N VAL A 148 -4.15 -6.66 -18.35
CA VAL A 148 -3.49 -6.92 -19.63
C VAL A 148 -2.09 -7.43 -19.31
N GLN A 149 -1.89 -8.74 -19.46
CA GLN A 149 -0.55 -9.32 -19.35
C GLN A 149 0.21 -8.98 -20.63
N ASN A 150 1.28 -8.17 -20.51
CA ASN A 150 2.27 -8.10 -21.57
C ASN A 150 3.05 -9.42 -21.54
N THR A 151 2.77 -10.29 -22.51
CA THR A 151 3.64 -11.44 -22.83
C THR A 151 4.85 -10.97 -23.62
#